data_AF-A0A3A9FAE9-F1
#
_entry.id   AF-A0A3A9FAE9-F1
#
_cell.length_a   1.000
_cell.length_b   1.000
_cell.length_c   1.000
_cell.angle_alpha   90.00
_cell.angle_beta   90.00
_cell.angle_gamma   90.00
#
_symmetry.space_group_name_H-M   'P 1'
#
loop_
_entity.id
_entity.type
_entity.pdbx_description
1 polymer ?
#
loop_
_entity_poly.entity_id
_entity_poly.type
_entity_poly.pdbx_seq_one_letter_code
_entity_poly.pdbx_strand_id
1 'polypeptide(L)'
;MTLIEKEKNVEERVWNYLFSKLKNAYGVAGLMGNLRAESGLIFNRVEILCLKRLKEHGKVYSDASYTAAIDNGKISRSEFLNPLPGKQYGYGLAQWTSPGRKAGLYDLAKTKGVSIADEENTLDYLMKELSTSYTSVLTALKTATSVKQASDIVLKRFECPPDTGASVQSIRAKYGQEYYDKFFKPASSTDNIASAQPSIAQAIDKVIKIAANELGYLEKATNNHLDSKTANAGSNNYTKYWRDVYPAYQGQAWCACFVSWVFMKAFGKDTAKKMLGHWPYVYCPTLGTLFTKHANPKAGDIVIFYRNGTFVHTGIVTKVSGDKFWTIEGNTSGASGVIANGGGVCQKSYFNSKLPGTKFCRPDYTLVTSLLSNLPSQKPDTADSNATKTENPSNTVSTKIDPAYSFSKSLAGTYTTTTALNLRTGAGTDNTRQKIQCVIPCGGTVRCYGYYTEVNHTKWYLVAYRSYTGFVSSKYLKR
;
A
#
# COMPACT_ATOMS: atom_id res chain seq x y z
N MET A 1 -7.89 -16.70 1.34
CA MET A 1 -8.53 -15.64 2.13
C MET A 1 -9.95 -16.09 2.41
N THR A 2 -10.32 -16.31 3.67
CA THR A 2 -11.64 -16.84 4.03
C THR A 2 -12.69 -15.73 4.05
N LEU A 3 -13.98 -16.08 3.93
CA LEU A 3 -15.11 -15.13 3.96
C LEU A 3 -15.12 -14.25 5.24
N ILE A 4 -14.53 -14.74 6.33
CA ILE A 4 -14.39 -14.03 7.61
C ILE A 4 -13.34 -12.91 7.56
N GLU A 5 -12.31 -13.02 6.70
CA GLU A 5 -11.32 -11.96 6.49
C GLU A 5 -11.88 -10.81 5.62
N LYS A 6 -12.89 -11.09 4.77
CA LYS A 6 -13.58 -10.07 3.98
C LYS A 6 -14.47 -9.14 4.81
N GLU A 7 -14.95 -9.53 5.98
CA GLU A 7 -15.82 -8.65 6.80
C GLU A 7 -15.05 -7.61 7.62
N LYS A 8 -13.78 -7.86 7.98
CA LYS A 8 -13.11 -7.06 9.04
C LYS A 8 -12.40 -5.78 8.61
N ASN A 9 -12.36 -5.41 7.32
CA ASN A 9 -11.78 -4.12 6.94
C ASN A 9 -12.37 -3.48 5.67
N VAL A 10 -13.68 -3.23 5.66
CA VAL A 10 -14.35 -2.51 4.56
C VAL A 10 -13.71 -1.16 4.27
N GLU A 11 -13.28 -0.46 5.32
CA GLU A 11 -12.65 0.85 5.23
C GLU A 11 -11.31 0.78 4.48
N GLU A 12 -10.47 -0.22 4.77
CA GLU A 12 -9.19 -0.42 4.06
C GLU A 12 -9.39 -0.82 2.60
N ARG A 13 -10.40 -1.64 2.30
CA ARG A 13 -10.68 -2.03 0.90
C ARG A 13 -11.16 -0.84 0.07
N VAL A 14 -12.09 -0.04 0.61
CA VAL A 14 -12.54 1.22 -0.01
C VAL A 14 -11.37 2.18 -0.17
N TRP A 15 -10.55 2.35 0.87
CA TRP A 15 -9.36 3.19 0.82
C TRP A 15 -8.41 2.76 -0.30
N ASN A 16 -8.03 1.47 -0.34
CA ASN A 16 -7.09 0.94 -1.33
C ASN A 16 -7.63 1.06 -2.74
N TYR A 17 -8.92 0.76 -2.95
CA TYR A 17 -9.58 0.94 -4.23
C TYR A 17 -9.51 2.41 -4.67
N LEU A 18 -9.98 3.34 -3.84
CA LEU A 18 -10.02 4.76 -4.19
C LEU A 18 -8.62 5.35 -4.36
N PHE A 19 -7.66 4.95 -3.52
CA PHE A 19 -6.26 5.36 -3.64
C PHE A 19 -5.64 4.85 -4.95
N SER A 20 -6.04 3.67 -5.42
CA SER A 20 -5.61 3.18 -6.73
C SER A 20 -6.06 4.08 -7.90
N LYS A 21 -7.20 4.78 -7.76
CA LYS A 21 -7.79 5.63 -8.80
C LYS A 21 -7.40 7.11 -8.69
N LEU A 22 -7.32 7.62 -7.45
CA LEU A 22 -7.09 9.02 -7.16
C LEU A 22 -5.59 9.35 -6.99
N LYS A 23 -4.80 8.41 -6.48
CA LYS A 23 -3.36 8.60 -6.16
C LYS A 23 -3.07 9.79 -5.24
N ASN A 24 -4.08 10.29 -4.52
CA ASN A 24 -3.97 11.39 -3.57
C ASN A 24 -4.72 11.02 -2.29
N ALA A 25 -3.98 10.89 -1.18
CA ALA A 25 -4.56 10.50 0.10
C ALA A 25 -5.52 11.52 0.70
N TYR A 26 -5.30 12.83 0.48
CA TYR A 26 -6.25 13.86 0.87
C TYR A 26 -7.57 13.72 0.12
N GLY A 27 -7.48 13.45 -1.19
CA GLY A 27 -8.62 13.14 -2.04
C GLY A 27 -9.41 11.93 -1.54
N VAL A 28 -8.72 10.79 -1.34
CA VAL A 28 -9.35 9.56 -0.85
C VAL A 28 -10.03 9.78 0.49
N ALA A 29 -9.31 10.39 1.44
CA ALA A 29 -9.82 10.69 2.76
C ALA A 29 -11.06 11.61 2.72
N GLY A 30 -11.00 12.71 1.97
CA GLY A 30 -12.12 13.65 1.85
C GLY A 30 -13.36 13.02 1.20
N LEU A 31 -13.18 12.16 0.21
CA LEU A 31 -14.26 11.39 -0.40
C LEU A 31 -14.85 10.38 0.59
N MET A 32 -14.03 9.56 1.24
CA MET A 32 -14.49 8.58 2.24
C MET A 32 -15.19 9.22 3.44
N GLY A 33 -14.77 10.41 3.86
CA GLY A 33 -15.43 11.18 4.92
C GLY A 33 -16.89 11.52 4.57
N ASN A 34 -17.16 11.87 3.31
CA ASN A 34 -18.52 12.09 2.83
C ASN A 34 -19.30 10.78 2.71
N LEU A 35 -18.73 9.73 2.13
CA LEU A 35 -19.39 8.42 2.00
C LEU A 35 -19.77 7.81 3.36
N ARG A 36 -18.95 8.04 4.39
CA ARG A 36 -19.29 7.67 5.77
C ARG A 36 -20.49 8.44 6.28
N ALA A 37 -20.59 9.75 6.00
CA ALA A 37 -21.75 10.54 6.40
C ALA A 37 -23.03 10.11 5.66
N GLU A 38 -22.92 9.69 4.39
CA GLU A 38 -24.07 9.22 3.61
C GLU A 38 -24.58 7.85 4.05
N SER A 39 -23.69 6.87 4.22
CA SER A 39 -24.11 5.47 4.42
C SER A 39 -23.46 4.76 5.60
N GLY A 40 -22.41 5.33 6.18
CA GLY A 40 -21.51 4.61 7.09
C GLY A 40 -20.59 3.63 6.36
N LEU A 41 -20.31 3.86 5.07
CA LEU A 41 -19.62 2.92 4.16
C LEU A 41 -20.38 1.60 3.96
N ILE A 42 -21.70 1.66 3.95
CA ILE A 42 -22.58 0.49 3.78
C ILE A 42 -23.15 0.50 2.35
N PHE A 43 -22.78 -0.51 1.59
CA PHE A 43 -23.03 -0.60 0.14
C PHE A 43 -24.50 -0.82 -0.23
N ASN A 44 -25.28 -1.41 0.67
CA ASN A 44 -26.70 -1.71 0.49
C ASN A 44 -27.63 -0.80 1.30
N ARG A 45 -27.12 0.31 1.85
CA ARG A 45 -27.89 1.20 2.74
C ARG A 45 -29.09 1.79 2.00
N VAL A 46 -30.30 1.49 2.46
CA VAL A 46 -31.51 2.17 2.02
C VAL A 46 -31.75 3.36 2.94
N GLU A 47 -32.15 4.49 2.38
CA GLU A 47 -32.52 5.65 3.20
C GLU A 47 -33.63 5.24 4.20
N ILE A 48 -33.44 5.56 5.48
CA ILE A 48 -34.33 5.15 6.57
C ILE A 48 -35.78 5.60 6.32
N LEU A 49 -35.97 6.79 5.76
CA LEU A 49 -37.29 7.32 5.45
C LEU A 49 -37.99 6.53 4.34
N CYS A 50 -37.25 5.95 3.40
CA CYS A 50 -37.78 5.06 2.39
C CYS A 50 -38.35 3.79 3.03
N LEU A 51 -37.57 3.11 3.86
CA LEU A 51 -38.00 1.90 4.57
C LEU A 51 -39.22 2.17 5.46
N LYS A 52 -39.23 3.31 6.17
CA LYS A 52 -40.37 3.74 6.98
C LYS A 52 -41.64 3.89 6.14
N ARG A 53 -41.57 4.62 5.03
CA ARG A 53 -42.75 4.89 4.19
C ARG A 53 -43.20 3.66 3.39
N LEU A 54 -42.27 2.79 2.98
CA LEU A 54 -42.62 1.51 2.38
C LEU A 54 -43.40 0.65 3.38
N LYS A 55 -43.00 0.62 4.65
CA LYS A 55 -43.73 -0.06 5.72
C LYS A 55 -45.13 0.51 5.92
N GLU A 56 -45.29 1.83 5.89
CA GLU A 56 -46.61 2.51 5.94
C GLU A 56 -47.51 2.09 4.76
N HIS A 57 -46.93 1.70 3.62
CA HIS A 57 -47.63 1.16 2.44
C HIS A 57 -47.65 -0.38 2.40
N GLY A 58 -47.46 -1.05 3.53
CA GLY A 58 -47.53 -2.52 3.63
C GLY A 58 -46.33 -3.29 3.07
N LYS A 59 -45.26 -2.60 2.66
CA LYS A 59 -44.03 -3.21 2.14
C LYS A 59 -42.92 -3.16 3.19
N VAL A 60 -42.70 -4.28 3.88
CA VAL A 60 -41.67 -4.36 4.94
C VAL A 60 -40.34 -4.83 4.36
N TYR A 61 -39.32 -3.98 4.43
CA TYR A 61 -37.97 -4.30 4.00
C TYR A 61 -36.92 -3.88 5.04
N SER A 62 -35.78 -4.57 5.01
CA SER A 62 -34.50 -4.13 5.56
C SER A 62 -33.56 -3.76 4.42
N ASP A 63 -32.40 -3.16 4.72
CA ASP A 63 -31.35 -2.89 3.72
C ASP A 63 -31.04 -4.15 2.87
N ALA A 64 -30.91 -5.29 3.54
CA ALA A 64 -30.61 -6.57 2.91
C ALA A 64 -31.79 -7.10 2.07
N SER A 65 -33.02 -7.12 2.61
CA SER A 65 -34.16 -7.69 1.88
C SER A 65 -34.64 -6.80 0.74
N TYR A 66 -34.48 -5.48 0.84
CA TYR A 66 -34.73 -4.55 -0.26
C TYR A 66 -33.75 -4.80 -1.41
N THR A 67 -32.46 -4.91 -1.10
CA THR A 67 -31.41 -5.21 -2.09
C THR A 67 -31.63 -6.56 -2.75
N ALA A 68 -31.91 -7.61 -1.97
CA ALA A 68 -32.21 -8.93 -2.51
C ALA A 68 -33.43 -8.91 -3.45
N ALA A 69 -34.46 -8.11 -3.13
CA ALA A 69 -35.63 -7.94 -3.97
C ALA A 69 -35.32 -7.22 -5.30
N ILE A 70 -34.37 -6.29 -5.32
CA ILE A 70 -33.89 -5.68 -6.58
C ILE A 70 -33.11 -6.71 -7.40
N ASP A 71 -32.20 -7.43 -6.76
CA ASP A 71 -31.30 -8.38 -7.42
C ASP A 71 -32.09 -9.51 -8.08
N ASN A 72 -33.08 -10.07 -7.37
CA ASN A 72 -33.95 -11.14 -7.88
C ASN A 72 -35.11 -10.65 -8.77
N GLY A 73 -35.23 -9.34 -9.01
CA GLY A 73 -36.22 -8.75 -9.90
C GLY A 73 -37.62 -8.56 -9.29
N LYS A 74 -37.83 -8.89 -8.01
CA LYS A 74 -39.08 -8.59 -7.29
C LYS A 74 -39.37 -7.09 -7.23
N ILE A 75 -38.34 -6.27 -7.03
CA ILE A 75 -38.39 -4.82 -7.23
C ILE A 75 -37.87 -4.54 -8.64
N SER A 76 -38.76 -4.08 -9.51
CA SER A 76 -38.40 -3.71 -10.87
C SER A 76 -37.43 -2.51 -10.88
N ARG A 77 -36.73 -2.29 -12.00
CA ARG A 77 -35.92 -1.09 -12.19
C ARG A 77 -36.74 0.17 -11.91
N SER A 78 -37.95 0.28 -12.49
CA SER A 78 -38.83 1.44 -12.32
C SER A 78 -39.19 1.68 -10.85
N GLU A 79 -39.52 0.62 -10.13
CA GLU A 79 -39.83 0.69 -8.70
C GLU A 79 -38.59 1.03 -7.86
N PHE A 80 -37.40 0.53 -8.21
CA PHE A 80 -36.16 0.94 -7.55
C PHE A 80 -35.89 2.44 -7.74
N LEU A 81 -36.07 2.96 -8.96
CA LEU A 81 -35.87 4.38 -9.25
C LEU A 81 -36.88 5.26 -8.50
N ASN A 82 -38.14 4.80 -8.42
CA ASN A 82 -39.25 5.54 -7.83
C ASN A 82 -40.05 4.63 -6.88
N PRO A 83 -39.55 4.35 -5.66
CA PRO A 83 -40.18 3.37 -4.77
C PRO A 83 -41.54 3.84 -4.25
N LEU A 84 -41.77 5.15 -4.22
CA LEU A 84 -43.05 5.77 -3.90
C LEU A 84 -43.31 6.99 -4.83
N PRO A 85 -44.58 7.29 -5.16
CA PRO A 85 -44.93 8.41 -6.04
C PRO A 85 -44.41 9.76 -5.53
N GLY A 86 -43.83 10.56 -6.43
CA GLY A 86 -43.44 11.95 -6.16
C GLY A 86 -42.32 12.14 -5.11
N LYS A 87 -41.60 11.08 -4.74
CA LYS A 87 -40.52 11.11 -3.76
C LYS A 87 -39.28 10.39 -4.30
N GLN A 88 -38.11 10.92 -3.95
CA GLN A 88 -36.82 10.29 -4.23
C GLN A 88 -36.21 9.85 -2.91
N TYR A 89 -35.46 8.75 -2.94
CA TYR A 89 -34.78 8.22 -1.77
C TYR A 89 -33.43 7.65 -2.13
N GLY A 90 -32.47 7.90 -1.24
CA GLY A 90 -31.10 7.45 -1.31
C GLY A 90 -30.95 5.93 -1.23
N TYR A 91 -29.96 5.42 -1.97
CA TYR A 91 -29.55 4.03 -1.90
C TYR A 91 -28.02 3.92 -1.99
N GLY A 92 -27.46 2.98 -1.23
CA GLY A 92 -26.07 2.54 -1.31
C GLY A 92 -25.05 3.53 -0.76
N LEU A 93 -23.78 3.29 -1.14
CA LEU A 93 -22.58 3.91 -0.56
C LEU A 93 -22.62 5.45 -0.52
N ALA A 94 -23.08 6.07 -1.61
CA ALA A 94 -23.17 7.53 -1.77
C ALA A 94 -24.62 8.05 -1.70
N GLN A 95 -25.55 7.26 -1.15
CA GLN A 95 -26.99 7.60 -1.07
C GLN A 95 -27.56 8.16 -2.39
N TRP A 96 -27.32 7.45 -3.51
CA TRP A 96 -27.80 7.87 -4.82
C TRP A 96 -29.32 8.06 -4.81
N THR A 97 -29.76 9.31 -4.95
CA THR A 97 -31.16 9.70 -4.71
C THR A 97 -31.93 9.94 -6.00
N SER A 98 -31.33 10.60 -6.98
CA SER A 98 -32.03 10.92 -8.23
C SER A 98 -32.22 9.68 -9.12
N PRO A 99 -33.33 9.57 -9.87
CA PRO A 99 -33.60 8.43 -10.75
C PRO A 99 -32.47 8.17 -11.75
N GLY A 100 -31.84 9.21 -12.29
CA GLY A 100 -30.72 9.06 -13.23
C GLY A 100 -29.48 8.42 -12.59
N ARG A 101 -29.14 8.82 -11.36
CA ARG A 101 -27.98 8.25 -10.66
C ARG A 101 -28.25 6.81 -10.20
N LYS A 102 -29.46 6.54 -9.73
CA LYS A 102 -29.91 5.17 -9.39
C LYS A 102 -29.94 4.26 -10.61
N ALA A 103 -30.39 4.77 -11.75
CA ALA A 103 -30.37 4.04 -13.02
C ALA A 103 -28.97 3.60 -13.40
N GLY A 104 -27.98 4.51 -13.33
CA GLY A 104 -26.60 4.17 -13.65
C GLY A 104 -26.02 3.05 -12.78
N LEU A 105 -26.31 3.06 -11.48
CA LEU A 105 -25.90 1.99 -10.55
C LEU A 105 -26.57 0.66 -10.90
N TYR A 106 -27.90 0.68 -11.11
CA TYR A 106 -28.68 -0.51 -11.47
C TYR A 106 -28.19 -1.13 -12.78
N ASP A 107 -28.02 -0.30 -13.81
CA ASP A 107 -27.68 -0.74 -15.16
C ASP A 107 -26.25 -1.31 -15.21
N LEU A 108 -25.30 -0.73 -14.44
CA LEU A 108 -23.96 -1.30 -14.32
C LEU A 108 -23.99 -2.67 -13.64
N ALA A 109 -24.78 -2.82 -12.57
CA ALA A 109 -24.92 -4.10 -11.87
C ALA A 109 -25.50 -5.18 -12.78
N LYS A 110 -26.56 -4.86 -13.53
CA LYS A 110 -27.17 -5.78 -14.50
C LYS A 110 -26.21 -6.15 -15.64
N THR A 111 -25.45 -5.18 -16.15
CA THR A 111 -24.42 -5.43 -17.17
C THR A 111 -23.35 -6.41 -16.68
N LYS A 112 -22.95 -6.31 -15.40
CA LYS A 112 -21.94 -7.17 -14.79
C LYS A 112 -22.48 -8.50 -14.26
N GLY A 113 -23.80 -8.66 -14.17
CA GLY A 113 -24.43 -9.85 -13.57
C GLY A 113 -24.14 -10.00 -12.08
N VAL A 114 -23.96 -8.88 -11.35
CA VAL A 114 -23.68 -8.86 -9.90
C VAL A 114 -24.79 -8.16 -9.13
N SER A 115 -24.78 -8.29 -7.80
CA SER A 115 -25.69 -7.54 -6.94
C SER A 115 -25.53 -6.04 -7.15
N ILE A 116 -26.63 -5.29 -7.08
CA ILE A 116 -26.60 -3.82 -7.12
C ILE A 116 -25.74 -3.22 -5.98
N ALA A 117 -25.60 -3.95 -4.87
CA ALA A 117 -24.76 -3.57 -3.73
C ALA A 117 -23.37 -4.24 -3.71
N ASP A 118 -22.96 -4.91 -4.80
CA ASP A 118 -21.61 -5.44 -4.90
C ASP A 118 -20.58 -4.31 -4.71
N GLU A 119 -19.55 -4.57 -3.89
CA GLU A 119 -18.57 -3.56 -3.47
C GLU A 119 -17.83 -2.96 -4.68
N GLU A 120 -17.36 -3.80 -5.60
CA GLU A 120 -16.63 -3.36 -6.77
C GLU A 120 -17.55 -2.68 -7.79
N ASN A 121 -18.78 -3.19 -7.98
CA ASN A 121 -19.80 -2.52 -8.79
C ASN A 121 -20.07 -1.09 -8.31
N THR A 122 -20.28 -0.95 -7.00
CA THR A 122 -20.65 0.32 -6.37
C THR A 122 -19.50 1.34 -6.45
N LEU A 123 -18.27 0.90 -6.21
CA LEU A 123 -17.07 1.75 -6.31
C LEU A 123 -16.74 2.11 -7.76
N ASP A 124 -16.92 1.19 -8.71
CA ASP A 124 -16.77 1.48 -10.13
C ASP A 124 -17.80 2.51 -10.60
N TYR A 125 -19.06 2.39 -10.16
CA TYR A 125 -20.10 3.36 -10.50
C TYR A 125 -19.79 4.74 -9.93
N LEU A 126 -19.38 4.82 -8.66
CA LEU A 126 -18.91 6.06 -8.03
C LEU A 126 -17.79 6.72 -8.86
N MET A 127 -16.78 5.95 -9.26
CA MET A 127 -15.67 6.48 -10.07
C MET A 127 -16.09 6.85 -11.50
N LYS A 128 -17.05 6.12 -12.09
CA LYS A 128 -17.64 6.46 -13.39
C LYS A 128 -18.33 7.82 -13.32
N GLU A 129 -19.16 8.08 -12.31
CA GLU A 129 -19.79 9.40 -12.12
C GLU A 129 -18.74 10.51 -11.94
N LEU A 130 -17.75 10.29 -11.06
CA LEU A 130 -16.67 11.26 -10.83
C LEU A 130 -15.87 11.58 -12.10
N SER A 131 -15.63 10.59 -12.95
CA SER A 131 -14.85 10.76 -14.18
C SER A 131 -15.63 11.27 -15.38
N THR A 132 -16.97 11.33 -15.30
CA THR A 132 -17.82 11.74 -16.43
C THR A 132 -18.63 12.98 -16.08
N SER A 133 -19.51 12.89 -15.09
CA SER A 133 -20.44 13.96 -14.72
C SER A 133 -19.87 14.95 -13.70
N TYR A 134 -18.85 14.56 -12.92
CA TYR A 134 -18.28 15.36 -11.83
C TYR A 134 -16.76 15.56 -11.96
N THR A 135 -16.27 15.79 -13.18
CA THR A 135 -14.83 15.88 -13.50
C THR A 135 -14.09 16.99 -12.74
N SER A 136 -14.78 18.08 -12.40
CA SER A 136 -14.23 19.14 -11.55
C SER A 136 -13.98 18.66 -10.11
N VAL A 137 -14.88 17.85 -9.56
CA VAL A 137 -14.72 17.20 -8.26
C VAL A 137 -13.58 16.20 -8.31
N LEU A 138 -13.52 15.36 -9.36
CA LEU A 138 -12.42 14.40 -9.53
C LEU A 138 -11.05 15.09 -9.62
N THR A 139 -10.96 16.17 -10.37
CA THR A 139 -9.73 16.97 -10.47
C THR A 139 -9.32 17.49 -9.10
N ALA A 140 -10.26 18.12 -8.38
CA ALA A 140 -10.01 18.63 -7.03
C ALA A 140 -9.59 17.52 -6.05
N LEU A 141 -10.18 16.32 -6.13
CA LEU A 141 -9.77 15.17 -5.33
C LEU A 141 -8.34 14.71 -5.64
N LYS A 142 -7.94 14.70 -6.92
CA LYS A 142 -6.59 14.31 -7.35
C LYS A 142 -5.53 15.34 -6.96
N THR A 143 -5.88 16.61 -6.86
CA THR A 143 -4.94 17.71 -6.57
C THR A 143 -5.07 18.31 -5.17
N ALA A 144 -5.98 17.80 -4.33
CA ALA A 144 -6.20 18.32 -2.99
C ALA A 144 -4.93 18.30 -2.14
N THR A 145 -4.71 19.38 -1.38
CA THR A 145 -3.58 19.53 -0.45
C THR A 145 -3.99 19.38 1.00
N SER A 146 -5.29 19.20 1.27
CA SER A 146 -5.83 18.89 2.60
C SER A 146 -7.10 18.05 2.51
N VAL A 147 -7.38 17.27 3.57
CA VAL A 147 -8.61 16.49 3.67
C VAL A 147 -9.84 17.41 3.62
N LYS A 148 -9.77 18.57 4.28
CA LYS A 148 -10.88 19.52 4.30
C LYS A 148 -11.21 20.04 2.90
N GLN A 149 -10.20 20.41 2.10
CA GLN A 149 -10.41 20.83 0.71
C GLN A 149 -11.10 19.75 -0.12
N ALA A 150 -10.62 18.50 -0.02
CA ALA A 150 -11.22 17.35 -0.69
C ALA A 150 -12.65 17.04 -0.21
N SER A 151 -12.90 17.11 1.10
CA SER A 151 -14.22 16.88 1.68
C SER A 151 -15.23 17.94 1.27
N ASP A 152 -14.82 19.22 1.30
CA ASP A 152 -15.70 20.35 0.99
C ASP A 152 -16.17 20.33 -0.47
N ILE A 153 -15.30 19.97 -1.40
CA ILE A 153 -15.68 19.90 -2.82
C ILE A 153 -16.65 18.74 -3.08
N VAL A 154 -16.46 17.59 -2.43
CA VAL A 154 -17.38 16.45 -2.54
C VAL A 154 -18.75 16.83 -1.96
N LEU A 155 -18.79 17.44 -0.77
CA LEU A 155 -20.03 17.87 -0.14
C LEU A 155 -20.80 18.86 -1.03
N LYS A 156 -20.12 19.88 -1.56
CA LYS A 156 -20.78 21.00 -2.26
C LYS A 156 -21.09 20.75 -3.72
N ARG A 157 -20.45 19.75 -4.34
CA ARG A 157 -20.54 19.55 -5.80
C ARG A 157 -20.85 18.11 -6.21
N PHE A 158 -20.75 17.13 -5.33
CA PHE A 158 -21.11 15.74 -5.61
C PHE A 158 -22.33 15.29 -4.80
N GLU A 159 -22.29 15.40 -3.47
CA GLU A 159 -23.41 15.00 -2.60
C GLU A 159 -24.54 16.04 -2.61
N CYS A 160 -24.18 17.32 -2.49
CA CYS A 160 -25.12 18.46 -2.51
C CYS A 160 -26.38 18.26 -1.64
N PRO A 161 -26.27 17.82 -0.37
CA PRO A 161 -27.42 17.75 0.51
C PRO A 161 -27.98 19.16 0.78
N PRO A 162 -29.22 19.28 1.30
CA PRO A 162 -29.82 20.58 1.59
C PRO A 162 -28.97 21.47 2.52
N ASP A 163 -28.25 20.88 3.46
CA ASP A 163 -27.32 21.59 4.35
C ASP A 163 -25.86 21.30 3.98
N THR A 164 -25.16 22.34 3.49
CA THR A 164 -23.72 22.32 3.21
C THR A 164 -22.95 23.34 4.05
N GLY A 165 -23.54 23.77 5.17
CA GLY A 165 -23.00 24.77 6.07
C GLY A 165 -21.70 24.35 6.77
N ALA A 166 -21.07 25.30 7.46
CA ALA A 166 -19.75 25.12 8.06
C ALA A 166 -19.68 23.95 9.07
N SER A 167 -20.78 23.67 9.79
CA SER A 167 -20.89 22.53 10.71
C SER A 167 -20.80 21.19 9.97
N VAL A 168 -21.57 21.02 8.89
CA VAL A 168 -21.55 19.82 8.05
C VAL A 168 -20.19 19.63 7.37
N GLN A 169 -19.61 20.72 6.85
CA GLN A 169 -18.26 20.73 6.29
C GLN A 169 -17.22 20.23 7.31
N SER A 170 -17.27 20.75 8.54
CA SER A 170 -16.35 20.38 9.61
C SER A 170 -16.48 18.90 10.01
N ILE A 171 -17.71 18.41 10.20
CA ILE A 171 -17.97 17.01 10.58
C ILE A 171 -17.48 16.04 9.49
N ARG A 172 -17.78 16.30 8.22
CA ARG A 172 -17.38 15.42 7.11
C ARG A 172 -15.87 15.45 6.86
N ALA A 173 -15.26 16.64 6.98
CA ALA A 173 -13.81 16.75 6.94
C ALA A 173 -13.13 16.00 8.10
N LYS A 174 -13.71 16.04 9.31
CA LYS A 174 -13.25 15.26 10.46
C LYS A 174 -13.31 13.75 10.19
N TYR A 175 -14.41 13.24 9.63
CA TYR A 175 -14.51 11.84 9.23
C TYR A 175 -13.44 11.46 8.21
N GLY A 176 -13.19 12.31 7.22
CA GLY A 176 -12.10 12.10 6.28
C GLY A 176 -10.74 12.12 6.97
N GLN A 177 -10.55 13.00 7.95
CA GLN A 177 -9.27 13.13 8.65
C GLN A 177 -8.96 11.89 9.46
N GLU A 178 -9.99 11.27 10.06
CA GLU A 178 -9.86 9.96 10.72
C GLU A 178 -9.36 8.87 9.73
N TYR A 179 -9.83 8.87 8.48
CA TYR A 179 -9.33 7.94 7.45
C TYR A 179 -7.91 8.27 6.98
N TYR A 180 -7.60 9.56 6.79
CA TYR A 180 -6.26 10.01 6.46
C TYR A 180 -5.28 9.59 7.57
N ASP A 181 -5.61 9.84 8.83
CA ASP A 181 -4.79 9.47 9.98
C ASP A 181 -4.73 7.95 10.16
N LYS A 182 -5.78 7.22 9.84
CA LYS A 182 -5.79 5.75 9.95
C LYS A 182 -4.92 5.08 8.88
N PHE A 183 -5.03 5.52 7.62
CA PHE A 183 -4.49 4.78 6.47
C PHE A 183 -3.30 5.44 5.79
N PHE A 184 -3.11 6.75 5.96
CA PHE A 184 -2.02 7.50 5.33
C PHE A 184 -1.03 8.10 6.33
N LYS A 185 -1.53 8.60 7.46
CA LYS A 185 -0.75 9.20 8.54
C LYS A 185 -0.97 8.42 9.85
N PRO A 186 -0.61 7.12 9.90
CA PRO A 186 -0.80 6.32 11.11
C PRO A 186 -0.18 7.03 12.31
N ALA A 187 -0.98 7.19 13.37
CA ALA A 187 -0.66 7.99 14.54
C ALA A 187 0.78 7.75 15.05
N SER A 188 1.58 8.81 15.03
CA SER A 188 2.78 8.99 15.84
C SER A 188 2.56 10.24 16.69
N SER A 189 2.61 10.07 18.00
CA SER A 189 2.41 11.08 19.03
C SER A 189 3.36 12.29 18.92
N THR A 190 2.74 13.48 18.86
CA THR A 190 3.13 14.83 19.36
C THR A 190 4.34 15.59 18.77
N ASP A 191 3.97 16.78 18.24
CA ASP A 191 4.56 18.13 18.23
C ASP A 191 5.71 18.58 17.29
N ASN A 192 5.32 19.53 16.42
CA ASN A 192 6.03 20.64 15.74
C ASN A 192 7.55 20.58 15.53
N ILE A 193 8.00 20.46 14.26
CA ILE A 193 9.09 21.28 13.65
C ILE A 193 8.84 21.43 12.14
N ALA A 194 8.97 22.68 11.66
CA ALA A 194 8.84 23.13 10.29
C ALA A 194 9.83 22.46 9.29
N SER A 195 9.33 22.28 8.06
CA SER A 195 10.05 22.29 6.77
C SER A 195 11.25 21.36 6.48
N ALA A 196 11.48 20.26 7.22
CA ALA A 196 12.47 19.22 6.82
C ALA A 196 11.99 17.74 6.87
N GLN A 197 10.71 17.48 7.16
CA GLN A 197 10.25 16.17 7.67
C GLN A 197 9.71 15.08 6.71
N PRO A 198 9.45 15.27 5.39
CA PRO A 198 8.96 14.15 4.57
C PRO A 198 10.00 13.06 4.30
N SER A 199 11.30 13.39 4.28
CA SER A 199 12.38 12.45 3.95
C SER A 199 12.80 11.53 5.10
N ILE A 200 12.71 11.99 6.35
CA ILE A 200 13.03 11.17 7.55
C ILE A 200 11.97 10.09 7.78
N ALA A 201 10.69 10.45 7.67
CA ALA A 201 9.59 9.49 7.79
C ALA A 201 9.67 8.41 6.70
N GLN A 202 10.02 8.79 5.46
CA GLN A 202 10.26 7.85 4.35
C GLN A 202 11.45 6.93 4.63
N ALA A 203 12.53 7.44 5.23
CA ALA A 203 13.67 6.63 5.61
C ALA A 203 13.31 5.61 6.71
N ILE A 204 12.57 6.03 7.74
CA ILE A 204 12.07 5.15 8.79
C ILE A 204 11.13 4.08 8.21
N ASP A 205 10.18 4.47 7.37
CA ASP A 205 9.26 3.54 6.68
C ASP A 205 10.01 2.53 5.81
N LYS A 206 11.08 2.95 5.12
CA LYS A 206 11.92 2.05 4.33
C LYS A 206 12.58 0.97 5.19
N VAL A 207 13.13 1.34 6.36
CA VAL A 207 13.70 0.38 7.33
C VAL A 207 12.63 -0.59 7.81
N ILE A 208 11.47 -0.10 8.21
CA ILE A 208 10.36 -0.92 8.71
C ILE A 208 9.85 -1.88 7.63
N LYS A 209 9.67 -1.42 6.38
CA LYS A 209 9.22 -2.25 5.25
C LYS A 209 10.21 -3.37 4.93
N ILE A 210 11.51 -3.07 4.95
CA ILE A 210 12.54 -4.09 4.72
C ILE A 210 12.49 -5.14 5.83
N ALA A 211 12.39 -4.73 7.10
CA ALA A 211 12.23 -5.67 8.21
C ALA A 211 10.94 -6.50 8.11
N ALA A 212 9.81 -5.88 7.74
CA ALA A 212 8.51 -6.52 7.59
C ALA A 212 8.49 -7.58 6.49
N ASN A 213 9.20 -7.36 5.39
CA ASN A 213 9.35 -8.34 4.31
C ASN A 213 10.03 -9.63 4.78
N GLU A 214 10.78 -9.57 5.88
CA GLU A 214 11.48 -10.72 6.46
C GLU A 214 10.65 -11.50 7.48
N LEU A 215 9.44 -11.04 7.84
CA LEU A 215 8.56 -11.78 8.73
C LEU A 215 8.32 -13.21 8.24
N GLY A 216 8.46 -14.16 9.17
CA GLY A 216 8.35 -15.60 8.91
C GLY A 216 9.63 -16.24 8.36
N TYR A 217 10.74 -15.50 8.25
CA TYR A 217 12.05 -16.10 7.97
C TYR A 217 12.50 -16.95 9.17
N LEU A 218 12.87 -18.20 8.93
CA LEU A 218 13.44 -19.12 9.90
C LEU A 218 14.94 -19.27 9.64
N GLU A 219 15.76 -19.31 10.67
CA GLU A 219 17.18 -19.65 10.55
C GLU A 219 17.36 -21.09 10.07
N LYS A 220 18.54 -21.40 9.54
CA LYS A 220 18.80 -22.65 8.82
C LYS A 220 19.67 -23.61 9.62
N ALA A 221 19.53 -24.89 9.32
CA ALA A 221 20.41 -25.93 9.86
C ALA A 221 21.85 -25.82 9.29
N THR A 222 21.99 -25.33 8.05
CA THR A 222 23.25 -25.20 7.30
C THR A 222 23.21 -24.01 6.34
N ASN A 223 24.26 -23.79 5.55
CA ASN A 223 24.30 -22.77 4.48
C ASN A 223 23.35 -23.03 3.29
N ASN A 224 22.55 -24.10 3.31
CA ASN A 224 21.61 -24.41 2.23
C ASN A 224 20.33 -23.57 2.33
N HIS A 225 19.79 -23.15 1.18
CA HIS A 225 18.50 -22.44 1.04
C HIS A 225 18.35 -21.17 1.91
N LEU A 226 19.43 -20.42 2.13
CA LEU A 226 19.43 -19.21 2.97
C LEU A 226 18.45 -18.12 2.51
N ASP A 227 18.07 -18.07 1.23
CA ASP A 227 17.09 -17.08 0.74
C ASP A 227 15.63 -17.52 0.90
N SER A 228 15.37 -18.80 1.18
CA SER A 228 14.03 -19.28 1.46
C SER A 228 13.59 -18.85 2.85
N LYS A 229 12.34 -18.42 3.00
CA LYS A 229 11.79 -18.10 4.32
C LYS A 229 11.77 -19.32 5.25
N THR A 230 11.45 -20.51 4.73
CA THR A 230 11.17 -21.69 5.57
C THR A 230 11.95 -22.95 5.21
N ALA A 231 12.47 -23.09 3.98
CA ALA A 231 13.24 -24.28 3.61
C ALA A 231 14.55 -24.35 4.41
N ASN A 232 15.01 -25.58 4.70
CA ASN A 232 16.19 -25.87 5.53
C ASN A 232 16.14 -25.24 6.93
N ALA A 233 14.96 -24.99 7.48
CA ALA A 233 14.82 -24.45 8.83
C ALA A 233 15.54 -25.37 9.85
N GLY A 234 16.22 -24.76 10.81
CA GLY A 234 16.92 -25.46 11.90
C GLY A 234 17.26 -24.49 13.02
N SER A 235 18.07 -24.92 13.98
CA SER A 235 18.42 -24.15 15.19
C SER A 235 19.91 -23.81 15.29
N ASN A 236 20.60 -23.80 14.14
CA ASN A 236 22.04 -23.64 14.05
C ASN A 236 22.44 -22.21 13.64
N ASN A 237 21.54 -21.21 13.71
CA ASN A 237 21.82 -19.81 13.40
C ASN A 237 22.39 -19.51 11.99
N TYR A 238 22.23 -20.41 11.00
CA TYR A 238 22.63 -20.10 9.63
C TYR A 238 21.61 -19.17 8.97
N THR A 239 22.03 -18.00 8.49
CA THR A 239 21.11 -17.02 7.90
C THR A 239 21.65 -16.32 6.67
N LYS A 240 20.75 -15.87 5.78
CA LYS A 240 21.15 -14.92 4.72
C LYS A 240 21.70 -13.62 5.27
N TYR A 241 21.35 -13.23 6.50
CA TYR A 241 21.78 -11.98 7.11
C TYR A 241 23.29 -12.01 7.36
N TRP A 242 23.79 -13.06 8.01
CA TRP A 242 25.23 -13.24 8.19
C TRP A 242 25.95 -13.42 6.86
N ARG A 243 25.40 -14.21 5.93
CA ARG A 243 25.96 -14.33 4.57
C ARG A 243 26.10 -12.96 3.88
N ASP A 244 25.11 -12.09 4.00
CA ASP A 244 25.13 -10.79 3.31
C ASP A 244 25.96 -9.72 4.05
N VAL A 245 26.04 -9.79 5.39
CA VAL A 245 26.68 -8.78 6.24
C VAL A 245 28.14 -9.14 6.55
N TYR A 246 28.38 -10.37 7.00
CA TYR A 246 29.69 -10.89 7.38
C TYR A 246 29.71 -12.44 7.45
N PRO A 247 29.95 -13.14 6.32
CA PRO A 247 29.79 -14.59 6.21
C PRO A 247 30.56 -15.43 7.24
N ALA A 248 31.71 -14.94 7.71
CA ALA A 248 32.54 -15.62 8.68
C ALA A 248 31.84 -15.88 10.02
N TYR A 249 30.73 -15.18 10.29
CA TYR A 249 29.94 -15.31 11.52
C TYR A 249 28.68 -16.16 11.33
N GLN A 250 28.56 -16.91 10.24
CA GLN A 250 27.50 -17.91 10.12
C GLN A 250 27.50 -18.86 11.32
N GLY A 251 26.30 -19.18 11.82
CA GLY A 251 26.14 -19.99 13.03
C GLY A 251 26.20 -19.20 14.35
N GLN A 252 26.45 -17.89 14.31
CA GLN A 252 26.39 -17.01 15.48
C GLN A 252 25.01 -16.38 15.67
N ALA A 253 24.67 -15.98 16.89
CA ALA A 253 23.43 -15.26 17.17
C ALA A 253 23.28 -14.01 16.28
N TRP A 254 22.11 -13.83 15.68
CA TRP A 254 21.95 -12.92 14.53
C TRP A 254 20.95 -11.77 14.73
N CYS A 255 20.49 -11.51 15.96
CA CYS A 255 19.57 -10.39 16.23
C CYS A 255 20.16 -9.02 15.85
N ALA A 256 21.40 -8.75 16.24
CA ALA A 256 22.11 -7.52 15.88
C ALA A 256 22.52 -7.48 14.40
N CYS A 257 22.90 -8.64 13.84
CA CYS A 257 23.19 -8.78 12.42
C CYS A 257 21.95 -8.45 11.56
N PHE A 258 20.75 -8.89 11.98
CA PHE A 258 19.51 -8.59 11.30
C PHE A 258 19.27 -7.08 11.19
N VAL A 259 19.46 -6.34 12.29
CA VAL A 259 19.38 -4.87 12.29
C VAL A 259 20.39 -4.27 11.29
N SER A 260 21.64 -4.73 11.33
CA SER A 260 22.68 -4.28 10.37
C SER A 260 22.28 -4.54 8.93
N TRP A 261 21.75 -5.72 8.65
CA TRP A 261 21.29 -6.12 7.33
C TRP A 261 20.14 -5.24 6.84
N VAL A 262 19.15 -4.96 7.69
CA VAL A 262 18.01 -4.10 7.32
C VAL A 262 18.48 -2.71 6.93
N PHE A 263 19.35 -2.08 7.74
CA PHE A 263 19.88 -0.74 7.42
C PHE A 263 20.76 -0.75 6.17
N MET A 264 21.55 -1.79 5.94
CA MET A 264 22.33 -1.94 4.70
C MET A 264 21.44 -2.11 3.47
N LYS A 265 20.35 -2.88 3.54
CA LYS A 265 19.39 -2.97 2.44
C LYS A 265 18.65 -1.66 2.23
N ALA A 266 18.38 -0.90 3.30
CA ALA A 266 17.69 0.37 3.23
C ALA A 266 18.54 1.47 2.58
N PHE A 267 19.82 1.58 2.96
CA PHE A 267 20.63 2.77 2.67
C PHE A 267 22.01 2.48 2.08
N GLY A 268 22.36 1.21 1.88
CA GLY A 268 23.71 0.79 1.52
C GLY A 268 24.63 0.69 2.74
N LYS A 269 25.72 -0.06 2.60
CA LYS A 269 26.64 -0.41 3.69
C LYS A 269 27.31 0.82 4.32
N ASP A 270 27.82 1.76 3.52
CA ASP A 270 28.56 2.91 4.04
C ASP A 270 27.66 3.86 4.84
N THR A 271 26.46 4.10 4.34
CA THR A 271 25.46 4.90 5.04
C THR A 271 24.96 4.21 6.29
N ALA A 272 24.69 2.89 6.21
CA ALA A 272 24.35 2.10 7.37
C ALA A 272 25.44 2.19 8.44
N LYS A 273 26.72 1.99 8.09
CA LYS A 273 27.85 2.13 9.03
C LYS A 273 27.86 3.48 9.76
N LYS A 274 27.56 4.58 9.06
CA LYS A 274 27.46 5.92 9.66
C LYS A 274 26.28 6.04 10.62
N MET A 275 25.08 5.68 10.17
CA MET A 275 23.85 5.72 10.97
C MET A 275 23.92 4.82 12.20
N LEU A 276 24.67 3.73 12.06
CA LEU A 276 24.83 2.70 13.07
C LEU A 276 26.01 2.99 14.04
N GLY A 277 26.91 3.91 13.69
CA GLY A 277 28.13 4.19 14.46
C GLY A 277 29.16 3.04 14.48
N HIS A 278 28.85 1.88 13.88
CA HIS A 278 29.69 0.68 13.84
C HIS A 278 29.25 -0.25 12.71
N TRP A 279 30.14 -1.14 12.24
CA TRP A 279 29.79 -2.13 11.21
C TRP A 279 30.64 -3.42 11.30
N PRO A 280 30.02 -4.61 11.23
CA PRO A 280 28.58 -4.86 11.43
C PRO A 280 28.22 -4.86 12.92
N TYR A 281 26.94 -4.77 13.28
CA TYR A 281 26.55 -5.07 14.64
C TYR A 281 26.56 -6.56 14.90
N VAL A 282 27.33 -6.94 15.91
CA VAL A 282 27.50 -8.34 16.30
C VAL A 282 27.09 -8.58 17.75
N TYR A 283 26.97 -7.54 18.59
CA TYR A 283 26.80 -7.69 20.04
C TYR A 283 25.93 -6.58 20.67
N CYS A 284 24.98 -6.96 21.52
CA CYS A 284 23.98 -6.03 22.09
C CYS A 284 24.55 -5.02 23.11
N PRO A 285 25.49 -5.38 24.00
CA PRO A 285 26.13 -4.40 24.87
C PRO A 285 26.88 -3.30 24.12
N THR A 286 27.51 -3.62 22.99
CA THR A 286 28.14 -2.63 22.11
C THR A 286 27.12 -1.64 21.52
N LEU A 287 25.89 -2.06 21.23
CA LEU A 287 24.81 -1.13 20.83
C LEU A 287 24.51 -0.12 21.95
N GLY A 288 24.47 -0.58 23.20
CA GLY A 288 24.18 0.27 24.36
C GLY A 288 25.23 1.34 24.64
N THR A 289 26.48 1.17 24.19
CA THR A 289 27.57 2.14 24.38
C THR A 289 27.65 3.16 23.24
N LEU A 290 27.30 2.77 22.01
CA LEU A 290 27.45 3.61 20.82
C LEU A 290 26.38 4.67 20.63
N PHE A 291 25.22 4.53 21.29
CA PHE A 291 24.09 5.44 21.13
C PHE A 291 23.72 6.16 22.41
N THR A 292 23.15 7.36 22.22
CA THR A 292 22.28 7.97 23.22
C THR A 292 21.13 7.00 23.53
N LYS A 293 20.99 6.68 24.81
CA LYS A 293 19.98 5.74 25.31
C LYS A 293 18.73 6.51 25.70
N HIS A 294 17.66 6.35 24.92
CA HIS A 294 16.35 6.92 25.24
C HIS A 294 15.53 5.96 26.09
N ALA A 295 14.74 6.50 27.02
CA ALA A 295 13.83 5.73 27.87
C ALA A 295 12.52 5.38 27.16
N ASN A 296 12.09 6.20 26.20
CA ASN A 296 10.81 6.07 25.50
C ASN A 296 11.02 5.72 24.02
N PRO A 297 10.27 4.74 23.48
CA PRO A 297 10.40 4.31 22.09
C PRO A 297 9.81 5.31 21.11
N LYS A 298 10.36 5.33 19.89
CA LYS A 298 9.74 5.86 18.68
C LYS A 298 9.86 4.83 17.54
N ALA A 299 8.95 4.88 16.57
CA ALA A 299 9.08 4.08 15.36
C ALA A 299 10.40 4.40 14.64
N GLY A 300 11.09 3.37 14.15
CA GLY A 300 12.43 3.49 13.57
C GLY A 300 13.58 3.43 14.58
N ASP A 301 13.31 3.44 15.88
CA ASP A 301 14.33 3.20 16.90
C ASP A 301 14.78 1.73 16.88
N ILE A 302 16.03 1.50 17.29
CA ILE A 302 16.56 0.17 17.61
C ILE A 302 16.36 -0.04 19.11
N VAL A 303 15.54 -1.02 19.50
CA VAL A 303 15.39 -1.37 20.92
C VAL A 303 16.56 -2.24 21.36
N ILE A 304 17.07 -2.01 22.57
CA ILE A 304 18.05 -2.86 23.24
C ILE A 304 17.47 -3.38 24.56
N PHE A 305 17.09 -4.65 24.56
CA PHE A 305 16.43 -5.30 25.69
C PHE A 305 17.44 -5.61 26.79
N TYR A 306 17.13 -5.16 28.00
CA TYR A 306 17.97 -5.36 29.17
C TYR A 306 17.46 -6.52 30.02
N ARG A 307 18.34 -7.43 30.42
CA ARG A 307 18.06 -8.50 31.38
C ARG A 307 19.33 -8.79 32.20
N ASN A 308 19.14 -9.06 33.50
CA ASN A 308 20.17 -9.60 34.39
C ASN A 308 21.53 -8.86 34.29
N GLY A 309 21.52 -7.52 34.30
CA GLY A 309 22.75 -6.73 34.30
C GLY A 309 23.29 -6.33 32.93
N THR A 310 22.71 -6.82 31.82
CA THR A 310 23.25 -6.54 30.47
C THR A 310 22.18 -6.46 29.38
N PHE A 311 22.56 -5.93 28.21
CA PHE A 311 21.71 -5.94 27.01
C PHE A 311 21.83 -7.29 26.30
N VAL A 312 20.71 -7.97 26.08
CA VAL A 312 20.69 -9.38 25.63
C VAL A 312 20.01 -9.59 24.27
N HIS A 313 19.19 -8.65 23.81
CA HIS A 313 18.46 -8.78 22.56
C HIS A 313 18.18 -7.41 21.92
N THR A 314 17.90 -7.39 20.62
CA THR A 314 17.62 -6.15 19.89
C THR A 314 16.64 -6.39 18.74
N GLY A 315 15.98 -5.30 18.32
CA GLY A 315 15.06 -5.29 17.19
C GLY A 315 14.72 -3.88 16.75
N ILE A 316 13.88 -3.76 15.72
CA ILE A 316 13.45 -2.48 15.15
C ILE A 316 12.06 -2.16 15.66
N VAL A 317 11.87 -1.01 16.30
CA VAL A 317 10.56 -0.53 16.73
C VAL A 317 9.76 -0.11 15.49
N THR A 318 8.59 -0.72 15.28
CA THR A 318 7.73 -0.44 14.12
C THR A 318 6.55 0.46 14.44
N LYS A 319 6.10 0.47 15.69
CA LYS A 319 4.95 1.25 16.15
C LYS A 319 5.03 1.49 17.65
N VAL A 320 4.48 2.62 18.10
CA VAL A 320 4.30 2.97 19.52
C VAL A 320 2.87 3.47 19.72
N SER A 321 2.22 3.06 20.81
CA SER A 321 0.86 3.48 21.18
C SER A 321 0.73 3.48 22.70
N GLY A 322 0.81 4.66 23.31
CA GLY A 322 0.89 4.80 24.76
C GLY A 322 2.10 4.05 25.32
N ASP A 323 1.89 3.23 26.34
CA ASP A 323 2.93 2.40 26.95
C ASP A 323 3.32 1.17 26.10
N LYS A 324 2.52 0.83 25.07
CA LYS A 324 2.77 -0.34 24.24
C LYS A 324 3.59 0.02 23.00
N PHE A 325 4.60 -0.79 22.67
CA PHE A 325 5.34 -0.68 21.42
C PHE A 325 5.46 -2.03 20.72
N TRP A 326 5.65 -1.99 19.41
CA TRP A 326 5.79 -3.16 18.53
C TRP A 326 7.16 -3.16 17.88
N THR A 327 7.67 -4.35 17.61
CA THR A 327 8.99 -4.55 17.03
C THR A 327 8.94 -5.60 15.93
N ILE A 328 9.92 -5.56 15.05
CA ILE A 328 10.33 -6.70 14.24
C ILE A 328 11.75 -7.04 14.66
N GLU A 329 11.96 -8.28 15.06
CA GLU A 329 13.21 -8.74 15.65
C GLU A 329 13.67 -9.99 14.89
N GLY A 330 14.99 -10.08 14.67
CA GLY A 330 15.63 -11.30 14.19
C GLY A 330 16.13 -12.14 15.36
N ASN A 331 16.32 -13.42 15.12
CA ASN A 331 16.75 -14.40 16.11
C ASN A 331 15.82 -14.45 17.35
N THR A 332 14.52 -14.39 17.10
CA THR A 332 13.44 -14.45 18.11
C THR A 332 12.38 -15.46 17.67
N SER A 333 11.38 -15.69 18.50
CA SER A 333 10.21 -16.52 18.16
C SER A 333 8.90 -15.77 18.42
N GLY A 334 7.80 -16.33 17.92
CA GLY A 334 6.45 -15.81 18.17
C GLY A 334 5.98 -15.91 19.63
N ALA A 335 6.76 -16.53 20.51
CA ALA A 335 6.45 -16.61 21.94
C ALA A 335 6.46 -15.21 22.59
N SER A 336 5.59 -15.02 23.57
CA SER A 336 5.50 -13.79 24.35
C SER A 336 6.79 -13.48 25.12
N GLY A 337 7.09 -12.20 25.28
CA GLY A 337 8.28 -11.73 26.02
C GLY A 337 9.56 -11.73 25.18
N VAL A 338 10.66 -11.23 25.78
CA VAL A 338 11.96 -11.12 25.11
C VAL A 338 12.58 -12.51 25.03
N ILE A 339 12.81 -13.00 23.81
CA ILE A 339 13.39 -14.31 23.53
C ILE A 339 14.74 -14.10 22.85
N ALA A 340 15.81 -14.47 23.52
CA ALA A 340 17.12 -14.58 22.90
C ALA A 340 17.20 -15.94 22.19
N ASN A 341 17.61 -15.96 20.91
CA ASN A 341 17.80 -17.17 20.12
C ASN A 341 16.51 -17.95 19.80
N GLY A 342 15.48 -17.27 19.31
CA GLY A 342 14.19 -17.89 19.00
C GLY A 342 14.04 -18.44 17.57
N GLY A 343 15.09 -18.40 16.74
CA GLY A 343 15.13 -19.14 15.48
C GLY A 343 14.49 -18.47 14.26
N GLY A 344 13.94 -17.26 14.38
CA GLY A 344 13.31 -16.60 13.22
C GLY A 344 13.14 -15.08 13.34
N VAL A 345 12.48 -14.52 12.33
CA VAL A 345 12.04 -13.11 12.31
C VAL A 345 10.57 -13.06 12.67
N CYS A 346 10.24 -12.41 13.78
CA CYS A 346 8.86 -12.29 14.26
C CYS A 346 8.51 -10.84 14.60
N GLN A 347 7.22 -10.53 14.48
CA GLN A 347 6.65 -9.31 15.03
C GLN A 347 6.33 -9.54 16.51
N LYS A 348 6.72 -8.60 17.36
CA LYS A 348 6.47 -8.68 18.81
C LYS A 348 5.88 -7.38 19.32
N SER A 349 5.38 -7.41 20.55
CA SER A 349 4.90 -6.21 21.23
C SER A 349 5.13 -6.30 22.73
N TYR A 350 5.42 -5.15 23.35
CA TYR A 350 5.75 -5.05 24.76
C TYR A 350 5.15 -3.80 25.38
N PHE A 351 5.01 -3.82 26.70
CA PHE A 351 4.74 -2.63 27.50
C PHE A 351 6.07 -2.10 28.02
N ASN A 352 6.39 -0.83 27.76
CA ASN A 352 7.66 -0.22 28.16
C ASN A 352 7.80 -0.22 29.69
N SER A 353 6.71 0.07 30.40
CA SER A 353 6.61 -0.04 31.86
C SER A 353 7.00 -1.40 32.44
N LYS A 354 6.90 -2.48 31.65
CA LYS A 354 7.22 -3.86 32.07
C LYS A 354 8.63 -4.32 31.68
N LEU A 355 9.46 -3.42 31.15
CA LEU A 355 10.81 -3.73 30.67
C LEU A 355 11.86 -2.83 31.35
N PRO A 356 12.05 -2.95 32.68
CA PRO A 356 13.02 -2.13 33.40
C PRO A 356 14.42 -2.30 32.80
N GLY A 357 15.15 -1.19 32.68
CA GLY A 357 16.50 -1.16 32.12
C GLY A 357 16.55 -1.14 30.58
N THR A 358 15.52 -1.61 29.86
CA THR A 358 15.46 -1.54 28.38
C THR A 358 15.58 -0.09 27.90
N LYS A 359 16.27 0.11 26.77
CA LYS A 359 16.51 1.43 26.17
C LYS A 359 16.30 1.37 24.66
N PHE A 360 16.19 2.56 24.08
CA PHE A 360 15.98 2.76 22.64
C PHE A 360 17.09 3.63 22.08
N CYS A 361 17.73 3.13 21.03
CA CYS A 361 18.75 3.82 20.26
C CYS A 361 18.08 4.44 19.04
N ARG A 362 18.31 5.73 18.78
CA ARG A 362 17.70 6.44 17.65
C ARG A 362 18.76 6.73 16.58
N PRO A 363 18.79 5.97 15.47
CA PRO A 363 19.68 6.27 14.37
C PRO A 363 19.45 7.68 13.82
N ASP A 364 20.52 8.33 13.39
CA ASP A 364 20.42 9.63 12.75
C ASP A 364 19.92 9.49 11.30
N TYR A 365 18.60 9.52 11.15
CA TYR A 365 17.93 9.47 9.86
C TYR A 365 18.12 10.74 9.01
N THR A 366 18.70 11.82 9.56
CA THR A 366 19.02 13.00 8.75
C THR A 366 20.10 12.69 7.70
N LEU A 367 20.98 11.73 7.98
CA LEU A 367 22.07 11.29 7.09
C LEU A 367 21.62 10.72 5.74
N VAL A 368 20.34 10.36 5.60
CA VAL A 368 19.77 9.75 4.39
C VAL A 368 18.76 10.65 3.68
N THR A 369 18.55 11.87 4.19
CA THR A 369 17.56 12.81 3.64
C THR A 369 17.96 13.37 2.27
N SER A 370 19.26 13.52 2.00
CA SER A 370 19.80 13.97 0.70
C SER A 370 19.82 12.87 -0.38
N LEU A 371 19.81 11.59 0.03
CA LEU A 371 19.74 10.45 -0.90
C LEU A 371 18.32 10.23 -1.46
N LEU A 372 17.31 10.77 -0.77
CA LEU A 372 15.89 10.69 -1.16
C LEU A 372 15.44 11.93 -1.96
N SER A 373 16.19 13.05 -1.91
CA SER A 373 15.92 14.27 -2.67
C SER A 373 16.40 14.24 -4.12
N ASN A 374 17.19 13.24 -4.53
CA ASN A 374 17.63 13.04 -5.93
C ASN A 374 16.58 12.33 -6.81
N LEU A 375 15.31 12.30 -6.39
CA LEU A 375 14.19 12.00 -7.28
C LEU A 375 13.84 13.29 -8.05
N PRO A 376 13.68 13.26 -9.39
CA PRO A 376 13.43 14.47 -10.15
C PRO A 376 12.15 15.14 -9.66
N SER A 377 12.27 16.41 -9.27
CA SER A 377 11.14 17.29 -8.98
C SER A 377 10.48 17.67 -10.31
N GLN A 378 9.23 17.26 -10.55
CA GLN A 378 8.45 17.80 -11.67
C GLN A 378 7.99 19.21 -11.31
N LYS A 379 8.65 20.19 -11.93
CA LYS A 379 8.19 21.58 -11.98
C LYS A 379 7.02 21.70 -12.98
N PRO A 380 6.00 22.53 -12.70
CA PRO A 380 4.94 22.80 -13.67
C PRO A 380 5.42 23.87 -14.65
N ASP A 381 5.62 23.50 -15.91
CA ASP A 381 5.82 24.48 -16.99
C ASP A 381 4.47 24.84 -17.61
N THR A 382 4.27 26.14 -17.70
CA THR A 382 3.12 26.85 -18.25
C THR A 382 3.16 26.86 -19.78
N ALA A 383 1.97 26.92 -20.37
CA ALA A 383 1.70 26.81 -21.80
C ALA A 383 2.08 28.08 -22.60
N ASP A 384 2.50 27.88 -23.85
CA ASP A 384 2.00 28.67 -24.99
C ASP A 384 2.10 27.84 -26.30
N SER A 385 1.52 28.36 -27.38
CA SER A 385 0.53 27.70 -28.24
C SER A 385 0.98 27.38 -29.70
N ASN A 386 0.10 26.59 -30.36
CA ASN A 386 -0.14 26.42 -31.80
C ASN A 386 0.78 25.53 -32.67
N ALA A 387 0.26 24.35 -33.06
CA ALA A 387 -0.21 24.05 -34.44
C ALA A 387 -0.64 22.56 -34.63
N THR A 388 -1.91 22.40 -35.01
CA THR A 388 -2.54 21.34 -35.85
C THR A 388 -2.31 19.82 -35.59
N LYS A 389 -3.39 19.16 -35.13
CA LYS A 389 -3.71 17.71 -35.20
C LYS A 389 -3.71 17.21 -36.66
N THR A 390 -3.49 15.94 -37.00
CA THR A 390 -4.10 14.66 -36.57
C THR A 390 -3.13 13.53 -37.01
N GLU A 391 -2.98 12.35 -36.37
CA GLU A 391 -3.92 11.44 -35.74
C GLU A 391 -3.12 10.48 -34.82
N ASN A 392 -3.73 10.08 -33.71
CA ASN A 392 -3.18 9.13 -32.74
C ASN A 392 -4.29 8.11 -32.45
N PRO A 393 -3.96 6.86 -32.09
CA PRO A 393 -4.62 6.34 -30.89
C PRO A 393 -3.61 5.78 -29.89
N SER A 394 -3.60 6.45 -28.74
CA SER A 394 -3.16 5.95 -27.45
C SER A 394 -4.11 4.83 -26.98
N ASN A 395 -3.54 3.73 -26.49
CA ASN A 395 -4.24 2.76 -25.65
C ASN A 395 -3.24 2.23 -24.62
N THR A 396 -3.36 2.62 -23.36
CA THR A 396 -2.64 1.96 -22.26
C THR A 396 -3.66 1.28 -21.34
N VAL A 397 -3.96 0.04 -21.70
CA VAL A 397 -4.67 -0.93 -20.88
C VAL A 397 -3.72 -1.37 -19.75
N SER A 398 -4.17 -1.35 -18.49
CA SER A 398 -3.44 -2.02 -17.40
C SER A 398 -3.52 -3.54 -17.62
N THR A 399 -2.52 -4.08 -18.30
CA THR A 399 -2.42 -5.53 -18.52
C THR A 399 -1.53 -6.13 -17.44
N LYS A 400 -2.07 -7.14 -16.75
CA LYS A 400 -1.36 -7.92 -15.73
C LYS A 400 -0.09 -8.51 -16.36
N ILE A 401 1.06 -8.29 -15.72
CA ILE A 401 2.34 -8.85 -16.14
C ILE A 401 2.50 -10.25 -15.54
N ASP A 402 2.86 -11.22 -16.37
CA ASP A 402 3.12 -12.58 -15.94
C ASP A 402 4.34 -12.64 -15.00
N PRO A 403 4.38 -13.59 -14.07
CA PRO A 403 5.56 -13.78 -13.22
C PRO A 403 6.74 -14.32 -14.05
N ALA A 404 7.95 -13.90 -13.69
CA ALA A 404 9.17 -14.55 -14.18
C ALA A 404 9.50 -15.76 -13.29
N TYR A 405 9.81 -16.90 -13.90
CA TYR A 405 9.97 -18.16 -13.17
C TYR A 405 11.42 -18.52 -12.84
N SER A 406 12.39 -17.75 -13.34
CA SER A 406 13.81 -18.00 -13.14
C SER A 406 14.57 -16.70 -12.87
N PHE A 407 15.71 -16.83 -12.19
CA PHE A 407 16.57 -15.70 -11.86
C PHE A 407 18.04 -16.06 -12.08
N SER A 408 18.78 -15.15 -12.71
CA SER A 408 20.22 -15.20 -12.81
C SER A 408 20.81 -13.81 -12.68
N LYS A 409 21.56 -13.58 -11.61
CA LYS A 409 22.21 -12.29 -11.32
C LYS A 409 23.19 -11.89 -12.42
N SER A 410 23.82 -12.85 -13.11
CA SER A 410 24.72 -12.55 -14.22
C SER A 410 24.00 -11.89 -15.40
N LEU A 411 22.68 -12.04 -15.51
CA LEU A 411 21.84 -11.43 -16.53
C LEU A 411 21.29 -10.06 -16.11
N ALA A 412 21.44 -9.65 -14.85
CA ALA A 412 20.99 -8.34 -14.39
C ALA A 412 21.89 -7.23 -14.95
N GLY A 413 21.30 -6.17 -15.47
CA GLY A 413 22.05 -5.07 -16.07
C GLY A 413 21.23 -4.27 -17.07
N THR A 414 21.91 -3.30 -17.67
CA THR A 414 21.38 -2.50 -18.76
C THR A 414 21.67 -3.20 -20.08
N TYR A 415 20.71 -3.19 -21.00
CA TYR A 415 20.84 -3.75 -22.34
C TYR A 415 20.30 -2.75 -23.35
N THR A 416 20.82 -2.81 -24.56
CA THR A 416 20.34 -2.05 -25.72
C THR A 416 19.69 -3.00 -26.70
N THR A 417 18.51 -2.66 -27.23
CA THR A 417 17.83 -3.45 -28.25
C THR A 417 18.57 -3.38 -29.59
N THR A 418 18.75 -4.51 -30.26
CA THR A 418 19.40 -4.58 -31.59
C THR A 418 18.43 -4.35 -32.75
N THR A 419 17.13 -4.28 -32.46
CA THR A 419 16.05 -3.99 -33.41
C THR A 419 14.88 -3.35 -32.65
N ALA A 420 13.84 -2.89 -33.37
CA ALA A 420 12.58 -2.52 -32.74
C ALA A 420 11.95 -3.77 -32.08
N LEU A 421 11.68 -3.71 -30.78
CA LEU A 421 11.38 -4.88 -29.97
C LEU A 421 10.09 -4.69 -29.15
N ASN A 422 9.15 -5.62 -29.31
CA ASN A 422 7.90 -5.61 -28.56
C ASN A 422 8.13 -5.95 -27.09
N LEU A 423 7.77 -5.04 -26.19
CA LEU A 423 7.69 -5.30 -24.75
C LEU A 423 6.34 -5.95 -24.45
N ARG A 424 6.36 -7.18 -23.95
CA ARG A 424 5.16 -8.02 -23.80
C ARG A 424 4.77 -8.20 -22.34
N THR A 425 3.52 -8.56 -22.09
CA THR A 425 3.02 -8.85 -20.73
C THR A 425 3.51 -10.19 -20.18
N GLY A 426 3.99 -11.09 -21.03
CA GLY A 426 4.55 -12.38 -20.64
C GLY A 426 5.62 -12.87 -21.61
N ALA A 427 6.30 -13.95 -21.27
CA ALA A 427 7.34 -14.56 -22.09
C ALA A 427 6.73 -15.35 -23.27
N GLY A 428 7.16 -15.03 -24.50
CA GLY A 428 6.68 -15.68 -25.73
C GLY A 428 6.09 -14.71 -26.75
N THR A 429 5.65 -15.23 -27.90
CA THR A 429 5.12 -14.45 -29.03
C THR A 429 3.64 -14.71 -29.31
N ASP A 430 2.95 -15.48 -28.48
CA ASP A 430 1.53 -15.76 -28.65
C ASP A 430 0.72 -14.52 -28.23
N ASN A 431 0.28 -13.74 -29.22
CA ASN A 431 -0.44 -12.48 -29.02
C ASN A 431 -1.82 -12.65 -28.34
N THR A 432 -2.33 -13.89 -28.23
CA THR A 432 -3.55 -14.16 -27.46
C THR A 432 -3.28 -14.11 -25.95
N ARG A 433 -2.09 -14.54 -25.51
CA ARG A 433 -1.66 -14.60 -24.10
C ARG A 433 -0.70 -13.48 -23.70
N GLN A 434 0.33 -13.20 -24.50
CA GLN A 434 1.36 -12.18 -24.24
C GLN A 434 1.08 -10.91 -25.03
N LYS A 435 0.25 -10.02 -24.46
CA LYS A 435 -0.12 -8.73 -25.08
C LYS A 435 1.09 -7.82 -25.20
N ILE A 436 1.13 -7.04 -26.28
CA ILE A 436 2.18 -6.04 -26.51
C ILE A 436 1.80 -4.78 -25.73
N GLN A 437 2.69 -4.32 -24.85
CA GLN A 437 2.51 -3.09 -24.07
C GLN A 437 3.00 -1.87 -24.85
N CYS A 438 4.17 -1.98 -25.45
CA CYS A 438 4.76 -0.97 -26.32
C CYS A 438 5.85 -1.58 -27.20
N VAL A 439 6.31 -0.81 -28.18
CA VAL A 439 7.47 -1.14 -29.00
C VAL A 439 8.66 -0.31 -28.52
N ILE A 440 9.75 -0.97 -28.15
CA ILE A 440 11.03 -0.35 -27.84
C ILE A 440 11.74 -0.11 -29.18
N PRO A 441 12.16 1.12 -29.54
CA PRO A 441 12.87 1.35 -30.80
C PRO A 441 14.22 0.62 -30.82
N CYS A 442 14.78 0.40 -32.01
CA CYS A 442 16.16 -0.07 -32.15
C CYS A 442 17.12 0.91 -31.46
N GLY A 443 18.12 0.40 -30.73
CA GLY A 443 18.99 1.22 -29.89
C GLY A 443 18.36 1.64 -28.55
N GLY A 444 17.17 1.15 -28.23
CA GLY A 444 16.48 1.46 -26.99
C GLY A 444 17.10 0.76 -25.77
N THR A 445 17.28 1.51 -24.69
CA THR A 445 17.89 1.01 -23.45
C THR A 445 16.85 0.43 -22.50
N VAL A 446 17.02 -0.82 -22.07
CA VAL A 446 16.17 -1.53 -21.11
C VAL A 446 16.98 -2.01 -19.91
N ARG A 447 16.35 -2.12 -18.73
CA ARG A 447 16.99 -2.64 -17.52
C ARG A 447 16.44 -4.02 -17.17
N CYS A 448 17.27 -5.06 -17.28
CA CYS A 448 16.95 -6.39 -16.80
C CYS A 448 17.32 -6.53 -15.32
N TYR A 449 16.39 -7.00 -14.51
CA TYR A 449 16.65 -7.23 -13.07
C TYR A 449 17.24 -8.62 -12.78
N GLY A 450 17.58 -9.39 -13.81
CA GLY A 450 18.09 -10.76 -13.70
C GLY A 450 17.01 -11.83 -13.72
N TYR A 451 15.74 -11.44 -13.73
CA TYR A 451 14.60 -12.37 -13.83
C TYR A 451 14.30 -12.70 -15.29
N TYR A 452 14.02 -13.97 -15.58
CA TYR A 452 13.68 -14.45 -16.91
C TYR A 452 12.73 -15.64 -16.87
N THR A 453 12.11 -15.94 -18.00
CA THR A 453 11.39 -17.18 -18.26
C THR A 453 11.89 -17.76 -19.58
N GLU A 454 12.18 -19.05 -19.63
CA GLU A 454 12.63 -19.72 -20.85
C GLU A 454 11.44 -20.26 -21.63
N VAL A 455 11.35 -19.91 -22.91
CA VAL A 455 10.32 -20.40 -23.83
C VAL A 455 11.01 -20.82 -25.11
N ASN A 456 10.86 -22.08 -25.52
CA ASN A 456 11.50 -22.67 -26.70
C ASN A 456 13.02 -22.38 -26.74
N HIS A 457 13.72 -22.69 -25.66
CA HIS A 457 15.18 -22.48 -25.48
C HIS A 457 15.66 -21.02 -25.58
N THR A 458 14.73 -20.06 -25.65
CA THR A 458 15.05 -18.64 -25.66
C THR A 458 14.68 -18.04 -24.32
N LYS A 459 15.63 -17.37 -23.66
CA LYS A 459 15.35 -16.63 -22.42
C LYS A 459 14.61 -15.35 -22.76
N TRP A 460 13.50 -15.12 -22.08
CA TRP A 460 12.76 -13.86 -22.11
C TRP A 460 13.02 -13.12 -20.82
N TYR A 461 13.67 -11.96 -20.92
CA TYR A 461 14.05 -11.17 -19.75
C TYR A 461 12.89 -10.30 -19.32
N LEU A 462 12.64 -10.29 -18.01
CA LEU A 462 11.77 -9.30 -17.40
C LEU A 462 12.57 -7.99 -17.27
N VAL A 463 12.19 -7.01 -18.08
CA VAL A 463 12.89 -5.73 -18.20
C VAL A 463 11.97 -4.57 -17.88
N ALA A 464 12.56 -3.50 -17.33
CA ALA A 464 11.93 -2.19 -17.27
C ALA A 464 12.35 -1.35 -18.47
N TYR A 465 11.38 -0.70 -19.11
CA TYR A 465 11.55 0.29 -20.15
C TYR A 465 10.61 1.46 -19.91
N ARG A 466 11.16 2.64 -19.59
CA ARG A 466 10.38 3.81 -19.15
C ARG A 466 9.49 3.44 -17.94
N SER A 467 8.18 3.65 -18.05
CA SER A 467 7.19 3.28 -17.03
C SER A 467 6.67 1.84 -17.15
N TYR A 468 7.08 1.10 -18.18
CA TYR A 468 6.60 -0.26 -18.44
C TYR A 468 7.55 -1.31 -17.89
N THR A 469 6.97 -2.41 -17.40
CA THR A 469 7.70 -3.62 -17.03
C THR A 469 7.10 -4.78 -17.82
N GLY A 470 7.94 -5.58 -18.47
CA GLY A 470 7.46 -6.66 -19.31
C GLY A 470 8.59 -7.55 -19.82
N PHE A 471 8.23 -8.50 -20.67
CA PHE A 471 9.17 -9.45 -21.23
C PHE A 471 9.63 -9.05 -22.62
N VAL A 472 10.93 -9.21 -22.86
CA VAL A 472 11.54 -9.13 -24.19
C VAL A 472 12.44 -10.33 -24.42
N SER A 473 12.58 -10.76 -25.67
CA SER A 473 13.48 -11.87 -26.00
C SER A 473 14.93 -11.42 -25.87
N SER A 474 15.74 -12.20 -25.13
CA SER A 474 17.18 -11.96 -24.97
C SER A 474 17.95 -12.01 -26.28
N LYS A 475 17.42 -12.66 -27.33
CA LYS A 475 18.01 -12.73 -28.67
C LYS A 475 18.25 -11.35 -29.30
N TYR A 476 17.46 -10.35 -28.90
CA TYR A 476 17.50 -9.00 -29.45
C TYR A 476 18.02 -7.97 -28.46
N LEU A 477 18.73 -8.42 -27.42
CA LEU A 477 19.37 -7.57 -26.43
C LEU A 477 20.89 -7.72 -26.51
N LYS A 478 21.59 -6.59 -26.63
CA LYS A 478 23.03 -6.50 -26.48
C LYS A 478 23.34 -5.83 -25.14
N ARG A 479 24.24 -6.42 -24.37
CA ARG A 479 24.65 -5.87 -23.08
C ARG A 479 25.65 -4.75 -23.25
#